data_AF-A0A943LK26-F1
#
_entry.id   AF-A0A943LK26-F1
#
_cell.length_a   1.000
_cell.length_b   1.000
_cell.length_c   1.000
_cell.angle_alpha   90.00
_cell.angle_beta   90.00
_cell.angle_gamma   90.00
#
_symmetry.space_group_name_H-M   'P 1'
#
loop_
_entity.id
_entity.type
_entity.pdbx_description
1 polymer ?
#
loop_
_entity_poly.entity_id
_entity_poly.type
_entity_poly.pdbx_seq_one_letter_code
_entity_poly.pdbx_strand_id
1 'polypeptide(L)'
;MDHSNINTESRKNKHLNFSERMTIELRLKDGFSAYKISKELGRSINTILNEIRRGTTTQIKQVNHIEVYLADTGEAVYKKHRSNSCRNFKLLECSDFIKYTVDKITKDSWSPDACIGEAIATGRFNRSQMVCTKTLYNYIYLGFMDVKNTDLPMKLRRNTKCTRIKKHKKKLG
;
A
#
# COMPACT_ATOMS: atom_id res chain seq x y z
N MET A 1 7.32 -9.93 -20.58
CA MET A 1 8.71 -9.53 -20.35
C MET A 1 8.82 -9.07 -18.92
N ASP A 2 9.36 -9.92 -18.05
CA ASP A 2 9.53 -9.60 -16.63
C ASP A 2 10.71 -8.65 -16.46
N HIS A 3 10.43 -7.42 -16.05
CA HIS A 3 11.47 -6.46 -15.70
C HIS A 3 12.04 -6.84 -14.33
N SER A 4 13.18 -7.54 -14.35
CA SER A 4 14.02 -7.76 -13.17
C SER A 4 14.64 -6.43 -12.71
N ASN A 5 13.92 -5.70 -11.85
CA ASN A 5 14.41 -4.49 -11.19
C ASN A 5 15.48 -4.83 -10.13
N ILE A 6 16.70 -5.15 -10.57
CA ILE A 6 17.84 -5.48 -9.67
C ILE A 6 18.71 -4.24 -9.35
N ASN A 7 18.43 -3.07 -9.93
CA ASN A 7 19.23 -1.85 -9.71
C ASN A 7 18.51 -0.82 -8.84
N THR A 8 18.27 -1.13 -7.57
CA THR A 8 18.00 -0.08 -6.57
C THR A 8 18.86 -0.37 -5.37
N GLU A 9 19.95 0.40 -5.18
CA GLU A 9 20.66 0.42 -3.91
C GLU A 9 19.63 0.56 -2.78
N SER A 10 19.74 -0.30 -1.76
CA SER A 10 18.72 -0.35 -0.70
C SER A 10 18.62 1.05 -0.07
N ARG A 11 17.45 1.68 -0.22
CA ARG A 11 17.23 3.02 0.34
C ARG A 11 17.09 2.89 1.85
N LYS A 12 17.82 3.74 2.58
CA LYS A 12 17.64 3.88 4.04
C LYS A 12 16.15 4.14 4.37
N ASN A 13 15.71 3.67 5.53
CA ASN A 13 14.33 3.80 6.05
C ASN A 13 13.24 2.99 5.34
N LYS A 14 13.62 1.93 4.61
CA LYS A 14 12.66 0.92 4.11
C LYS A 14 12.51 -0.24 5.08
N HIS A 15 11.33 -0.85 5.10
CA HIS A 15 11.11 -2.12 5.82
C HIS A 15 11.99 -3.23 5.26
N LEU A 16 12.27 -4.24 6.08
CA LEU A 16 12.92 -5.46 5.61
C LEU A 16 12.05 -6.11 4.54
N ASN A 17 12.67 -6.53 3.45
CA ASN A 17 12.05 -7.37 2.45
C ASN A 17 12.16 -8.85 2.85
N PHE A 18 11.43 -9.72 2.16
CA PHE A 18 11.42 -11.16 2.47
C PHE A 18 12.80 -11.81 2.26
N SER A 19 13.55 -11.40 1.23
CA SER A 19 14.91 -11.91 0.97
C SER A 19 15.87 -11.57 2.13
N GLU A 20 15.83 -10.35 2.65
CA GLU A 20 16.58 -9.93 3.83
C GLU A 20 16.19 -10.74 5.06
N ARG A 21 14.90 -11.08 5.24
CA ARG A 21 14.45 -11.98 6.31
C ARG A 21 15.02 -13.39 6.18
N MET A 22 15.05 -13.94 4.96
CA MET A 22 15.66 -15.24 4.69
C MET A 22 17.17 -15.21 4.97
N THR A 23 17.86 -14.12 4.62
CA THR A 23 19.27 -13.94 4.96
C THR A 23 19.49 -13.91 6.48
N ILE A 24 18.62 -13.22 7.25
CA ILE A 24 18.68 -13.24 8.72
C ILE A 24 18.54 -14.67 9.24
N GLU A 25 17.60 -15.45 8.71
CA GLU A 25 17.40 -16.85 9.12
C GLU A 25 18.65 -17.71 8.84
N LEU A 26 19.19 -17.62 7.63
CA LEU A 26 20.39 -18.35 7.25
C LEU A 26 21.58 -17.98 8.15
N ARG A 27 21.81 -16.69 8.38
CA ARG A 27 22.93 -16.22 9.20
C ARG A 27 22.80 -16.57 10.68
N LEU A 28 21.59 -16.65 11.20
CA LEU A 28 21.38 -17.16 12.56
C LEU A 28 21.71 -18.65 12.67
N LYS A 29 21.40 -19.45 11.64
CA LYS A 29 21.82 -20.86 11.57
C LYS A 29 23.35 -20.98 11.47
N ASP A 30 24.01 -20.05 10.78
CA ASP A 30 25.47 -19.93 10.72
C ASP A 30 26.10 -19.44 12.06
N GLY A 31 25.29 -19.11 13.07
CA GLY A 31 25.76 -18.61 14.38
C GLY A 31 26.23 -17.16 14.40
N PHE A 32 25.81 -16.34 13.42
CA PHE A 32 26.22 -14.94 13.37
C PHE A 32 25.51 -14.11 14.44
N SER A 33 26.23 -13.14 15.01
CA SER A 33 25.62 -12.14 15.90
C SER A 33 24.74 -11.17 15.12
N ALA A 34 23.70 -10.65 15.78
CA ALA A 34 22.82 -9.63 15.19
C ALA A 34 23.59 -8.40 14.68
N TYR A 35 24.71 -8.04 15.32
CA TYR A 35 25.59 -6.97 14.86
C TYR A 35 26.21 -7.28 13.50
N LYS A 36 26.76 -8.50 13.30
CA LYS A 36 27.36 -8.92 12.03
C LYS A 36 26.33 -8.93 10.91
N ILE A 37 25.14 -9.48 11.18
CA ILE A 37 24.00 -9.48 10.25
C ILE A 37 23.60 -8.05 9.86
N SER A 38 23.59 -7.12 10.83
CA SER A 38 23.24 -5.72 10.58
C SER A 38 24.23 -5.03 9.64
N LYS A 39 25.52 -5.34 9.73
CA LYS A 39 26.57 -4.80 8.85
C LYS A 39 26.47 -5.38 7.44
N GLU A 40 26.19 -6.67 7.32
CA GLU A 40 25.99 -7.35 6.03
C GLU A 40 24.78 -6.79 5.27
N LEU A 41 23.64 -6.61 5.94
CA LEU A 41 22.41 -6.10 5.34
C LEU A 41 22.37 -4.56 5.23
N GLY A 42 23.34 -3.85 5.82
CA GLY A 42 23.32 -2.37 5.89
C GLY A 42 22.12 -1.82 6.69
N ARG A 43 21.62 -2.58 7.68
CA ARG A 43 20.48 -2.21 8.53
C ARG A 43 20.93 -1.84 9.94
N SER A 44 20.10 -1.09 10.68
CA SER A 44 20.39 -0.84 12.08
C SER A 44 20.25 -2.12 12.90
N ILE A 45 21.12 -2.31 13.89
CA ILE A 45 21.07 -3.49 14.78
C ILE A 45 19.70 -3.66 15.43
N ASN A 46 19.06 -2.57 15.85
CA ASN A 46 17.71 -2.59 16.43
C ASN A 46 16.66 -3.13 15.46
N THR A 47 16.80 -2.89 14.15
CA THR A 47 15.88 -3.45 13.14
C THR A 47 16.01 -4.96 13.10
N ILE A 48 17.24 -5.48 13.11
CA ILE A 48 17.51 -6.93 13.10
C ILE A 48 17.00 -7.57 14.40
N LEU A 49 17.31 -7.00 15.56
CA LEU A 49 16.84 -7.51 16.85
C LEU A 49 15.30 -7.53 16.95
N ASN A 50 14.64 -6.48 16.45
CA ASN A 50 13.19 -6.42 16.43
C ASN A 50 12.56 -7.42 15.46
N GLU A 51 13.22 -7.69 14.33
CA GLU A 51 12.79 -8.73 13.41
C GLU A 51 12.93 -10.12 14.02
N ILE A 52 14.09 -10.41 14.62
CA ILE A 52 14.35 -11.70 15.28
C ILE A 52 13.30 -11.95 16.35
N ARG A 53 13.09 -11.01 17.27
CA ARG A 53 12.06 -11.14 18.33
C ARG A 53 10.66 -11.35 17.78
N ARG A 54 10.35 -10.77 16.62
CA ARG A 54 9.05 -10.91 15.95
C ARG A 54 8.88 -12.27 15.28
N GLY A 55 9.94 -12.84 14.71
CA GLY A 55 9.91 -14.12 13.99
C GLY A 55 10.32 -15.34 14.82
N THR A 56 10.86 -15.16 16.03
CA THR A 56 11.18 -16.29 16.93
C THR A 56 9.91 -17.01 17.35
N THR A 57 9.86 -18.31 17.12
CA THR A 57 8.74 -19.19 17.47
C THR A 57 9.24 -20.44 18.14
N THR A 58 8.44 -21.01 19.04
CA THR A 58 8.70 -22.29 19.68
C THR A 58 8.35 -23.42 18.71
N GLN A 59 9.36 -24.23 18.38
CA GLN A 59 9.23 -25.39 17.50
C GLN A 59 9.47 -26.66 18.31
N ILE A 60 8.68 -27.70 18.05
CA ILE A 60 8.88 -29.01 18.68
C ILE A 60 9.81 -29.83 17.79
N LYS A 61 10.97 -30.21 18.33
CA LYS A 61 11.91 -31.11 17.64
C LYS A 61 12.10 -32.37 18.48
N GLN A 62 11.59 -33.48 17.95
CA GLN A 62 11.61 -34.83 18.53
C GLN A 62 10.83 -34.97 19.85
N VAL A 63 11.08 -34.13 20.85
CA VAL A 63 10.31 -33.96 22.10
C VAL A 63 10.55 -32.55 22.71
N ASN A 64 11.67 -31.91 22.35
CA ASN A 64 12.09 -30.66 22.97
C ASN A 64 11.49 -29.43 22.28
N HIS A 65 11.15 -28.43 23.09
CA HIS A 65 10.79 -27.10 22.60
C HIS A 65 12.07 -26.29 22.35
N ILE A 66 12.25 -25.84 21.12
CA ILE A 66 13.39 -25.02 20.71
C ILE A 66 12.86 -23.72 20.14
N GLU A 67 13.39 -22.59 20.60
CA GLU A 67 13.11 -21.30 20.00
C GLU A 67 13.93 -21.11 18.73
N VAL A 68 13.25 -20.96 17.60
CA VAL A 68 13.88 -20.78 16.30
C VAL A 68 13.25 -19.59 15.60
N TYR A 69 14.09 -18.72 15.05
CA TYR A 69 13.65 -17.67 14.15
C TYR A 69 13.36 -18.27 12.77
N LEU A 70 12.17 -17.99 12.23
CA LEU A 70 11.76 -18.36 10.88
C LEU A 70 11.41 -17.09 10.10
N ALA A 71 11.88 -16.97 8.87
CA ALA A 71 11.57 -15.80 8.04
C ALA A 71 10.08 -15.72 7.70
N ASP A 72 9.43 -16.86 7.47
CA ASP A 72 8.01 -16.94 7.15
C ASP A 72 7.12 -16.44 8.29
N THR A 73 7.45 -16.78 9.54
CA THR A 73 6.72 -16.31 10.71
C THR A 73 6.92 -14.81 10.90
N GLY A 74 8.16 -14.32 10.75
CA GLY A 74 8.47 -12.89 10.79
C GLY A 74 7.70 -12.08 9.75
N GLU A 75 7.62 -12.59 8.52
CA GLU A 75 6.85 -12.00 7.42
C GLU A 75 5.34 -12.03 7.71
N ALA A 76 4.81 -13.15 8.20
CA ALA A 76 3.39 -13.29 8.52
C ALA A 76 2.96 -12.31 9.62
N VAL A 77 3.73 -12.22 10.72
CA VAL A 77 3.46 -11.26 11.80
C VAL A 77 3.60 -9.82 11.29
N TYR A 78 4.63 -9.53 10.47
CA TYR A 78 4.79 -8.22 9.86
C TYR A 78 3.57 -7.83 9.01
N LYS A 79 3.10 -8.72 8.13
CA LYS A 79 1.90 -8.49 7.29
C LYS A 79 0.65 -8.27 8.14
N LYS A 80 0.46 -9.05 9.21
CA LYS A 80 -0.66 -8.88 10.16
C LYS A 80 -0.63 -7.53 10.87
N HIS A 81 0.54 -7.07 11.31
CA HIS A 81 0.66 -5.74 11.91
C HIS A 81 0.47 -4.64 10.85
N ARG A 82 0.93 -4.89 9.63
CA ARG A 82 0.79 -3.93 8.52
C ARG A 82 -0.66 -3.74 8.11
N SER A 83 -1.48 -4.80 8.08
CA SER A 83 -2.91 -4.68 7.80
C SER A 83 -3.62 -3.80 8.83
N ASN A 84 -3.24 -3.90 10.10
CA ASN A 84 -3.82 -3.10 11.18
C ASN A 84 -3.35 -1.63 11.18
N SER A 85 -2.28 -1.32 10.44
CA SER A 85 -1.75 0.04 10.32
C SER A 85 -2.51 0.90 9.30
N CYS A 86 -3.34 0.26 8.47
CA CYS A 86 -4.11 0.93 7.44
C CYS A 86 -5.53 1.17 7.92
N ARG A 87 -6.10 2.32 7.57
CA ARG A 87 -7.52 2.58 7.87
C ARG A 87 -8.39 1.71 6.98
N ASN A 88 -9.35 1.02 7.60
CA ASN A 88 -10.35 0.24 6.87
C ASN A 88 -11.19 1.13 5.95
N PHE A 89 -11.67 0.56 4.85
CA PHE A 89 -12.56 1.26 3.94
C PHE A 89 -13.90 1.59 4.62
N LYS A 90 -14.41 2.80 4.39
CA LYS A 90 -15.69 3.27 4.92
C LYS A 90 -16.89 2.86 4.05
N LEU A 91 -16.72 1.89 3.15
CA LEU A 91 -17.73 1.54 2.15
C LEU A 91 -19.05 1.10 2.79
N LEU A 92 -18.99 0.27 3.84
CA LEU A 92 -20.16 -0.19 4.58
C LEU A 92 -20.78 0.92 5.45
N GLU A 93 -19.93 1.67 6.16
CA GLU A 93 -20.34 2.78 7.04
C GLU A 93 -21.04 3.90 6.24
N CYS A 94 -20.54 4.20 5.04
CA CYS A 94 -21.05 5.25 4.15
C CYS A 94 -21.92 4.68 3.02
N SER A 95 -22.52 3.50 3.20
CA SER A 95 -23.21 2.78 2.12
C SER A 95 -24.35 3.58 1.48
N ASP A 96 -25.12 4.34 2.25
CA ASP A 96 -26.18 5.21 1.74
C ASP A 96 -25.66 6.33 0.86
N PHE A 97 -24.55 6.97 1.27
CA PHE A 97 -23.87 7.97 0.47
C PHE A 97 -23.32 7.38 -0.82
N ILE A 98 -22.76 6.17 -0.76
CA ILE A 98 -22.23 5.47 -1.94
C ILE A 98 -23.36 5.17 -2.94
N LYS A 99 -24.48 4.58 -2.48
CA LYS A 99 -25.65 4.33 -3.34
C LYS A 99 -26.15 5.61 -4.00
N TYR A 100 -26.23 6.70 -3.24
CA TYR A 100 -26.59 8.02 -3.77
C TYR A 100 -25.65 8.47 -4.89
N THR A 101 -24.34 8.39 -4.67
CA THR A 101 -23.35 8.77 -5.68
C THR A 101 -23.41 7.90 -6.94
N VAL A 102 -23.60 6.58 -6.79
CA VAL A 102 -23.79 5.66 -7.92
C VAL A 102 -25.02 6.06 -8.76
N ASP A 103 -26.13 6.37 -8.09
CA ASP A 103 -27.37 6.79 -8.75
C ASP A 103 -27.17 8.08 -9.56
N LYS A 104 -26.52 9.08 -8.95
CA LYS A 104 -26.24 10.38 -9.57
C LYS A 104 -25.25 10.31 -10.72
N ILE A 105 -24.21 9.48 -10.61
CA ILE A 105 -23.26 9.29 -11.70
C ILE A 105 -23.95 8.59 -12.88
N THR A 106 -24.78 7.57 -12.62
CA THR A 106 -25.39 6.75 -13.67
C THR A 106 -26.54 7.47 -14.37
N LYS A 107 -27.44 8.11 -13.61
CA LYS A 107 -28.65 8.77 -14.16
C LYS A 107 -28.38 10.19 -14.64
N ASP A 108 -27.71 10.98 -13.80
CA ASP A 108 -27.54 12.42 -14.05
C ASP A 108 -26.18 12.76 -14.69
N SER A 109 -25.32 11.75 -14.94
CA SER A 109 -23.96 11.92 -15.49
C SER A 109 -23.09 12.86 -14.65
N TRP A 110 -23.31 12.90 -13.33
CA TRP A 110 -22.55 13.76 -12.42
C TRP A 110 -21.11 13.27 -12.23
N SER A 111 -20.21 14.20 -11.90
CA SER A 111 -18.87 13.83 -11.45
C SER A 111 -18.90 13.45 -9.96
N PRO A 112 -17.94 12.63 -9.48
CA PRO A 112 -17.77 12.34 -8.05
C PRO A 112 -17.66 13.61 -7.19
N ASP A 113 -16.99 14.66 -7.71
CA ASP A 113 -16.89 15.97 -7.08
C ASP A 113 -18.25 16.66 -6.95
N ALA A 114 -19.07 16.64 -8.01
CA ALA A 114 -20.40 17.25 -8.00
C ALA A 114 -21.33 16.58 -6.98
N CYS A 115 -21.29 15.25 -6.88
CA CYS A 115 -22.09 14.50 -5.91
C CYS A 115 -21.75 14.88 -4.46
N ILE A 116 -20.46 15.06 -4.16
CA ILE A 116 -20.00 15.48 -2.83
C ILE A 116 -20.37 16.94 -2.56
N GLY A 117 -20.15 17.82 -3.54
CA GLY A 117 -20.48 19.24 -3.43
C GLY A 117 -21.96 19.46 -3.14
N GLU A 118 -22.83 18.76 -3.86
CA GLU A 118 -24.28 18.83 -3.63
C GLU A 118 -24.66 18.25 -2.26
N ALA A 119 -24.11 17.10 -1.87
CA ALA A 119 -24.43 16.47 -0.59
C ALA A 119 -24.02 17.35 0.60
N ILE A 120 -22.92 18.10 0.49
CA ILE A 120 -22.50 19.08 1.50
C ILE A 120 -23.42 20.30 1.48
N ALA A 121 -23.72 20.86 0.30
CA ALA A 121 -24.53 22.07 0.16
C ALA A 121 -25.97 21.87 0.66
N THR A 122 -26.53 20.69 0.42
CA THR A 122 -27.88 20.32 0.86
C THR A 122 -27.93 19.80 2.28
N GLY A 123 -26.78 19.48 2.90
CA GLY A 123 -26.72 18.87 4.23
C GLY A 123 -27.37 17.48 4.29
N ARG A 124 -27.51 16.79 3.14
CA ARG A 124 -28.24 15.51 3.03
C ARG A 124 -27.62 14.39 3.87
N PHE A 125 -26.31 14.44 4.10
CA PHE A 125 -25.57 13.43 4.86
C PHE A 125 -24.67 14.09 5.91
N ASN A 126 -24.51 13.42 7.05
CA ASN A 126 -23.52 13.83 8.04
C ASN A 126 -22.10 13.59 7.51
N ARG A 127 -21.14 14.45 7.89
CA ARG A 127 -19.74 14.31 7.44
C ARG A 127 -19.11 12.95 7.81
N SER A 128 -19.58 12.31 8.88
CA SER A 128 -19.13 10.96 9.30
C SER A 128 -19.57 9.86 8.34
N GLN A 129 -20.74 10.03 7.71
CA GLN A 129 -21.38 9.12 6.76
C GLN A 129 -20.98 9.40 5.30
N MET A 130 -20.06 10.34 5.08
CA MET A 130 -19.56 10.71 3.77
C MET A 130 -18.08 10.36 3.61
N VAL A 131 -17.68 10.10 2.37
CA VAL A 131 -16.27 9.98 1.99
C VAL A 131 -15.82 11.23 1.22
N CYS A 132 -14.53 11.57 1.33
CA CYS A 132 -13.98 12.66 0.52
C CYS A 132 -13.82 12.24 -0.95
N THR A 133 -13.67 13.23 -1.83
CA THR A 133 -13.62 13.01 -3.28
C THR A 133 -12.53 12.04 -3.70
N LYS A 134 -11.35 12.18 -3.11
CA LYS A 134 -10.22 11.30 -3.39
C LYS A 134 -10.55 9.84 -3.06
N THR A 135 -11.23 9.60 -1.95
CA THR A 135 -11.67 8.25 -1.56
C THR A 135 -12.71 7.70 -2.52
N LEU A 136 -13.66 8.54 -2.96
CA LEU A 136 -14.67 8.13 -3.94
C LEU A 136 -14.03 7.71 -5.28
N TYR A 137 -13.10 8.51 -5.81
CA TYR A 137 -12.32 8.12 -6.99
C TYR A 137 -11.49 6.85 -6.78
N ASN A 138 -10.89 6.67 -5.59
CA ASN A 138 -10.17 5.44 -5.26
C ASN A 138 -11.10 4.23 -5.27
N TYR A 139 -12.34 4.36 -4.79
CA TYR A 139 -13.33 3.26 -4.82
C TYR A 139 -13.73 2.90 -6.24
N ILE A 140 -13.91 3.88 -7.13
CA ILE A 140 -14.14 3.62 -8.57
C ILE A 140 -12.95 2.87 -9.16
N TYR A 141 -11.74 3.34 -8.89
CA TYR A 141 -10.52 2.75 -9.45
C TYR A 141 -10.29 1.31 -8.97
N LEU A 142 -10.59 1.02 -7.70
CA LEU A 142 -10.51 -0.32 -7.10
C LEU A 142 -11.70 -1.22 -7.50
N GLY A 143 -12.74 -0.69 -8.15
CA GLY A 143 -13.93 -1.44 -8.52
C GLY A 143 -14.85 -1.78 -7.35
N PHE A 144 -14.85 -0.97 -6.29
CA PHE A 144 -15.68 -1.18 -5.09
C PHE A 144 -17.09 -0.59 -5.20
N MET A 145 -17.42 0.01 -6.34
CA MET A 145 -18.73 0.56 -6.64
C MET A 145 -19.17 0.08 -8.02
N ASP A 146 -20.49 0.06 -8.25
CA ASP A 146 -21.10 -0.27 -9.54
C ASP A 146 -20.97 0.87 -10.56
N VAL A 147 -19.82 1.56 -10.55
CA VAL A 147 -19.44 2.64 -11.45
C VAL A 147 -18.03 2.37 -11.93
N LYS A 148 -17.84 2.40 -13.23
CA LYS A 148 -16.55 2.21 -13.90
C LYS A 148 -15.97 3.55 -14.33
N ASN A 149 -14.68 3.54 -14.67
CA ASN A 149 -14.03 4.72 -15.24
C ASN A 149 -14.64 5.18 -16.57
N THR A 150 -15.37 4.31 -17.27
CA THR A 150 -16.14 4.61 -18.49
C THR A 150 -17.31 5.53 -18.24
N ASP A 151 -17.91 5.43 -17.06
CA ASP A 151 -19.16 6.11 -16.70
C ASP A 151 -18.86 7.54 -16.21
N LEU A 152 -17.57 7.85 -15.99
CA LEU A 152 -17.12 9.17 -15.60
C LEU A 152 -17.02 10.10 -16.81
N PRO A 153 -17.75 11.23 -16.83
CA PRO A 153 -17.93 12.05 -18.04
C PRO A 153 -16.63 12.64 -18.60
N MET A 154 -15.66 12.92 -17.73
CA MET A 154 -14.38 13.53 -18.12
C MET A 154 -13.19 12.58 -18.11
N LYS A 155 -13.29 11.38 -17.51
CA LYS A 155 -12.09 10.56 -17.22
C LYS A 155 -11.42 10.06 -18.49
N LEU A 156 -12.20 9.64 -19.48
CA LEU A 156 -11.70 9.16 -20.77
C LEU A 156 -11.35 10.31 -21.74
N ARG A 157 -11.95 11.49 -21.58
CA ARG A 157 -11.76 12.64 -22.47
C ARG A 157 -10.50 13.45 -22.14
N ARG A 158 -10.07 13.44 -20.88
CA ARG A 158 -8.90 14.23 -20.45
C ARG A 158 -7.60 13.63 -20.99
N ASN A 159 -6.85 14.44 -21.72
CA ASN A 159 -5.49 14.09 -22.12
C ASN A 159 -4.56 14.07 -20.90
N THR A 160 -4.05 12.89 -20.56
CA THR A 160 -3.10 12.68 -19.46
C THR A 160 -1.65 12.96 -19.84
N LYS A 161 -1.35 13.17 -21.12
CA LYS A 161 0.01 13.47 -21.57
C LYS A 161 0.38 14.89 -21.15
N CYS A 162 1.44 15.02 -20.35
CA CYS A 162 2.04 16.34 -20.10
C CYS A 162 2.46 16.96 -21.43
N THR A 163 2.17 18.25 -21.58
CA THR A 163 2.61 19.04 -22.73
C THR A 163 4.13 19.05 -22.78
N ARG A 164 4.70 18.35 -23.76
CA ARG A 164 6.14 18.28 -23.94
C ARG A 164 6.61 19.56 -24.62
N ILE A 165 7.14 20.51 -23.85
CA ILE A 165 7.80 21.70 -24.39
C ILE A 165 9.04 21.22 -25.17
N LYS A 166 9.00 21.34 -26.51
CA LYS A 166 10.17 21.09 -27.36
C LYS A 166 11.20 22.18 -27.05
N LYS A 167 12.25 21.85 -26.29
CA LYS A 167 13.42 22.73 -26.16
C LYS A 167 14.12 22.78 -27.53
N HIS A 168 14.01 23.91 -28.23
CA HIS A 168 14.85 24.19 -29.39
C HIS A 168 16.29 24.35 -28.92
N LYS A 169 17.09 23.28 -29.02
CA LYS A 169 18.53 23.35 -28.80
C LYS A 169 19.17 24.03 -30.02
N LYS A 170 19.23 25.36 -30.06
CA LYS A 170 20.19 26.04 -30.94
C LYS A 170 21.58 25.80 -30.34
N LYS A 171 22.39 24.95 -30.97
CA LYS A 171 23.84 24.97 -30.74
C LYS A 171 24.37 26.20 -31.47
N LEU A 172 24.71 27.25 -30.74
CA LEU A 172 25.64 28.26 -31.24
C LEU A 172 27.02 27.62 -31.17
N GLY A 173 27.74 27.65 -32.30
CA GLY A 173 28.99 26.97 -32.53
C GLY A 173 30.10 27.34 -31.54
#